data_AF-A0A1Q5T8P6-F1
#
_entry.id   AF-A0A1Q5T8P6-F1
#
_cell.length_a   1.000
_cell.length_b   1.000
_cell.length_c   1.000
_cell.angle_alpha   90.00
_cell.angle_beta   90.00
_cell.angle_gamma   90.00
#
_symmetry.space_group_name_H-M   'P 1'
#
loop_
_entity.id
_entity.type
_entity.pdbx_description
1 polymer ?
#
loop_
_entity_poly.entity_id
_entity_poly.type
_entity_poly.pdbx_seq_one_letter_code
_entity_poly.pdbx_strand_id
1 'polypeptide(L)'
;MVAPRNTAFAEESAEVEVLYANLEKLNRLTKKIQGSLVRLETSGKVVKEAIGPIYSNTQSLQITNSNIDKVNDAIERLRQPLDAKSREEGIIRAGPQSSGLSQYLSAMKRVEKALVDLNATNLRSNQKALSDFNALLSTGSNMLQDTFKAELMQHVTPIEPLHYLTKDVRGPYLNASLQNLSIASLNTVKRRPTDGPYKQGTNGIGIYSNALEGFIVVEHGIIVQIFTGDQQGLVLQATFLSAMGEYSKTLRELNQYIKANLMTDCFLAFEIIEIVTAMSYRIDSKTAELKSLLIEALRPVRETAKSSLSELLEETKRKAATVPLPPDGGSIPLVDEVMSSLATLTGYSGPLASILTSLGDGNWRSNSNTASTAPLDVGPDSGTLFSHFILDMIEALMTALEARGRTFHRTKAALGVFLSNVFCVVDRSIRSSPELARYLGAPDSIARIDSFRKRATSTYLDAWKDTSQCLLDVQYTSRTGARPSSGGAVDSSAIVKNLSSRDRDAIKEKFKCFNASFDEMISRHKNLHMEREVRSVLSRELQTVLEPLYSRFYDRYVEIDKGRGKYIKYDKASLAVQLAQLS
;
A
#
# COMPACT_ATOMS: atom_id res chain seq x y z
N MET A 1 -83.77 163.06 -70.99
CA MET A 1 -82.29 163.10 -71.16
C MET A 1 -81.70 161.88 -70.46
N VAL A 2 -80.75 161.18 -71.12
CA VAL A 2 -79.73 160.19 -70.63
C VAL A 2 -80.07 158.65 -70.52
N ALA A 3 -79.85 157.88 -71.62
CA ALA A 3 -78.76 156.90 -71.97
C ALA A 3 -78.35 155.65 -71.08
N PRO A 4 -77.52 154.65 -71.54
CA PRO A 4 -77.84 153.20 -71.72
C PRO A 4 -76.85 152.14 -71.09
N ARG A 5 -77.22 150.84 -70.94
CA ARG A 5 -76.33 149.75 -70.37
C ARG A 5 -76.82 148.27 -70.60
N ASN A 6 -76.67 147.64 -71.79
CA ASN A 6 -77.08 146.20 -71.91
C ASN A 6 -76.36 145.27 -72.94
N THR A 7 -75.32 145.69 -73.66
CA THR A 7 -74.70 144.86 -74.74
C THR A 7 -73.62 143.87 -74.27
N ALA A 8 -73.02 144.04 -73.09
CA ALA A 8 -71.92 143.19 -72.60
C ALA A 8 -72.36 141.81 -72.05
N PHE A 9 -73.64 141.62 -71.71
CA PHE A 9 -74.14 140.39 -71.10
C PHE A 9 -74.29 139.21 -72.08
N ALA A 10 -74.37 139.46 -73.38
CA ALA A 10 -74.65 138.41 -74.36
C ALA A 10 -73.42 137.54 -74.70
N GLU A 11 -72.22 138.11 -74.62
CA GLU A 11 -70.96 137.44 -75.01
C GLU A 11 -70.51 136.42 -73.95
N GLU A 12 -70.66 136.77 -72.66
CA GLU A 12 -70.36 135.92 -71.51
C GLU A 12 -71.20 134.63 -71.48
N SER A 13 -72.44 134.67 -72.01
CA SER A 13 -73.33 133.51 -72.05
C SER A 13 -72.88 132.43 -73.06
N ALA A 14 -72.19 132.81 -74.13
CA ALA A 14 -71.76 131.87 -75.17
C ALA A 14 -70.54 131.03 -74.75
N GLU A 15 -69.61 131.62 -73.98
CA GLU A 15 -68.44 130.87 -73.45
C GLU A 15 -68.84 129.77 -72.45
N VAL A 16 -69.89 130.02 -71.66
CA VAL A 16 -70.44 129.05 -70.70
C VAL A 16 -70.96 127.80 -71.42
N GLU A 17 -71.58 127.95 -72.60
CA GLU A 17 -72.15 126.83 -73.36
C GLU A 17 -71.07 125.88 -73.91
N VAL A 18 -69.93 126.41 -74.35
CA VAL A 18 -68.77 125.61 -74.80
C VAL A 18 -68.14 124.82 -73.66
N LEU A 19 -68.08 125.39 -72.45
CA LEU A 19 -67.60 124.70 -71.25
C LEU A 19 -68.50 123.50 -70.89
N TYR A 20 -69.82 123.64 -71.01
CA TYR A 20 -70.75 122.52 -70.81
C TYR A 20 -70.51 121.38 -71.81
N ALA A 21 -70.25 121.69 -73.09
CA ALA A 21 -69.96 120.68 -74.10
C ALA A 21 -68.68 119.88 -73.81
N ASN A 22 -67.62 120.54 -73.32
CA ASN A 22 -66.39 119.86 -72.89
C ASN A 22 -66.61 118.96 -71.66
N LEU A 23 -67.46 119.39 -70.74
CA LEU A 23 -67.82 118.62 -69.53
C LEU A 23 -68.57 117.33 -69.88
N GLU A 24 -69.45 117.37 -70.90
CA GLU A 24 -70.14 116.17 -71.38
C GLU A 24 -69.17 115.14 -71.99
N LYS A 25 -68.15 115.62 -72.72
CA LYS A 25 -67.13 114.76 -73.34
C LYS A 25 -66.28 114.04 -72.30
N LEU A 26 -65.88 114.73 -71.22
CA LEU A 26 -65.20 114.13 -70.06
C LEU A 26 -66.05 113.05 -69.40
N ASN A 27 -67.35 113.32 -69.23
CA ASN A 27 -68.28 112.36 -68.63
C ASN A 27 -68.37 111.03 -69.41
N ARG A 28 -68.32 111.08 -70.75
CA ARG A 28 -68.30 109.88 -71.59
C ARG A 28 -67.01 109.07 -71.43
N LEU A 29 -65.86 109.73 -71.26
CA LEU A 29 -64.58 109.05 -71.06
C LEU A 29 -64.55 108.31 -69.70
N THR A 30 -65.03 108.95 -68.64
CA THR A 30 -65.16 108.37 -67.30
C THR A 30 -66.02 107.10 -67.31
N LYS A 31 -67.14 107.10 -68.04
CA LYS A 31 -67.97 105.89 -68.22
C LYS A 31 -67.24 104.73 -68.88
N LYS A 32 -66.37 104.99 -69.88
CA LYS A 32 -65.58 103.92 -70.53
C LYS A 32 -64.54 103.31 -69.58
N ILE A 33 -63.85 104.14 -68.80
CA ILE A 33 -62.87 103.66 -67.80
C ILE A 33 -63.58 102.80 -66.75
N GLN A 34 -64.73 103.25 -66.27
CA GLN A 34 -65.54 102.50 -65.31
C GLN A 34 -65.95 101.12 -65.87
N GLY A 35 -66.35 101.04 -67.15
CA GLY A 35 -66.66 99.77 -67.80
C GLY A 35 -65.48 98.81 -67.91
N SER A 36 -64.26 99.30 -68.12
CA SER A 36 -63.05 98.47 -68.15
C SER A 36 -62.65 97.96 -66.76
N LEU A 37 -62.80 98.80 -65.73
CA LEU A 37 -62.52 98.43 -64.33
C LEU A 37 -63.45 97.29 -63.87
N VAL A 38 -64.74 97.40 -64.18
CA VAL A 38 -65.73 96.38 -63.83
C VAL A 38 -65.38 95.01 -64.43
N ARG A 39 -64.93 94.95 -65.69
CA ARG A 39 -64.55 93.69 -66.35
C ARG A 39 -63.33 93.02 -65.71
N LEU A 40 -62.33 93.82 -65.29
CA LEU A 40 -61.15 93.30 -64.61
C LEU A 40 -61.52 92.72 -63.24
N GLU A 41 -62.36 93.43 -62.49
CA GLU A 41 -62.87 93.00 -61.19
C GLU A 41 -63.66 91.69 -61.32
N THR A 42 -64.48 91.55 -62.36
CA THR A 42 -65.23 90.29 -62.59
C THR A 42 -64.29 89.12 -62.89
N SER A 43 -63.26 89.33 -63.73
CA SER A 43 -62.31 88.26 -64.09
C SER A 43 -61.48 87.80 -62.89
N GLY A 44 -61.04 88.74 -62.03
CA GLY A 44 -60.35 88.40 -60.78
C GLY A 44 -61.24 87.63 -59.79
N LYS A 45 -62.54 87.92 -59.78
CA LYS A 45 -63.52 87.23 -58.92
C LYS A 45 -63.71 85.77 -59.34
N VAL A 46 -63.83 85.50 -60.64
CA VAL A 46 -64.01 84.13 -61.18
C VAL A 46 -62.80 83.24 -60.87
N VAL A 47 -61.57 83.75 -60.98
CA VAL A 47 -60.35 82.98 -60.65
C VAL A 47 -60.30 82.66 -59.15
N LYS A 48 -60.65 83.63 -58.29
CA LYS A 48 -60.70 83.45 -56.84
C LYS A 48 -61.74 82.40 -56.44
N GLU A 49 -62.90 82.40 -57.08
CA GLU A 49 -63.96 81.42 -56.84
C GLU A 49 -63.61 80.00 -57.34
N ALA A 50 -62.83 79.88 -58.42
CA ALA A 50 -62.45 78.57 -58.97
C ALA A 50 -61.25 77.91 -58.24
N ILE A 51 -60.24 78.67 -57.83
CA ILE A 51 -58.99 78.11 -57.24
C ILE A 51 -59.10 77.92 -55.72
N GLY A 52 -59.84 78.79 -55.02
CA GLY A 52 -60.01 78.71 -53.56
C GLY A 52 -60.49 77.34 -53.04
N PRO A 53 -61.53 76.74 -53.63
CA PRO A 53 -62.04 75.43 -53.21
C PRO A 53 -61.04 74.29 -53.43
N ILE A 54 -60.21 74.35 -54.46
CA ILE A 54 -59.23 73.30 -54.77
C ILE A 54 -58.12 73.26 -53.70
N TYR A 55 -57.62 74.44 -53.31
CA TYR A 55 -56.60 74.53 -52.24
C TYR A 55 -57.16 74.08 -50.89
N SER A 56 -58.40 74.48 -50.59
CA SER A 56 -59.11 74.10 -49.36
C SER A 56 -59.40 72.59 -49.29
N ASN A 57 -59.84 71.97 -50.40
CA ASN A 57 -60.08 70.54 -50.47
C ASN A 57 -58.78 69.72 -50.36
N THR A 58 -57.68 70.20 -50.97
CA THR A 58 -56.37 69.55 -50.87
C THR A 58 -55.84 69.58 -49.43
N GLN A 59 -55.98 70.72 -48.75
CA GLN A 59 -55.63 70.84 -47.33
C GLN A 59 -56.48 69.91 -46.46
N SER A 60 -57.78 69.81 -46.73
CA SER A 60 -58.69 68.91 -46.01
C SER A 60 -58.31 67.44 -46.21
N LEU A 61 -57.92 67.04 -47.42
CA LEU A 61 -57.42 65.70 -47.71
C LEU A 61 -56.08 65.41 -47.01
N GLN A 62 -55.14 66.36 -46.98
CA GLN A 62 -53.87 66.21 -46.25
C GLN A 62 -54.09 66.05 -44.75
N ILE A 63 -54.99 66.85 -44.16
CA ILE A 63 -55.37 66.73 -42.74
C ILE A 63 -56.01 65.36 -42.48
N THR A 64 -56.91 64.93 -43.37
CA THR A 64 -57.57 63.62 -43.25
C THR A 64 -56.57 62.48 -43.32
N ASN A 65 -55.62 62.53 -44.25
CA ASN A 65 -54.58 61.50 -44.39
C ASN A 65 -53.68 61.44 -43.16
N SER A 66 -53.23 62.59 -42.65
CA SER A 66 -52.46 62.66 -41.40
C SER A 66 -53.23 62.14 -40.19
N ASN A 67 -54.54 62.37 -40.14
CA ASN A 67 -55.39 61.83 -39.08
C ASN A 67 -55.54 60.31 -39.21
N ILE A 68 -55.70 59.77 -40.42
CA ILE A 68 -55.75 58.32 -40.67
C ILE A 68 -54.43 57.67 -40.25
N ASP A 69 -53.28 58.25 -40.60
CA ASP A 69 -51.97 57.73 -40.20
C ASP A 69 -51.82 57.71 -38.67
N LYS A 70 -52.21 58.80 -37.99
CA LYS A 70 -52.18 58.86 -36.51
C LYS A 70 -53.12 57.85 -35.86
N VAL A 71 -54.27 57.58 -36.45
CA VAL A 71 -55.22 56.56 -35.96
C VAL A 71 -54.66 55.16 -36.18
N ASN A 72 -54.04 54.88 -37.33
CA ASN A 72 -53.36 53.61 -37.58
C ASN A 72 -52.21 53.38 -36.59
N ASP A 73 -51.40 54.40 -36.32
CA ASP A 73 -50.35 54.34 -35.30
C ASP A 73 -50.92 54.06 -33.90
N ALA A 74 -52.06 54.67 -33.55
CA ALA A 74 -52.73 54.43 -32.29
C ALA A 74 -53.28 52.99 -32.18
N ILE A 75 -53.83 52.45 -33.28
CA ILE A 75 -54.31 51.06 -33.37
C ILE A 75 -53.15 50.08 -33.22
N GLU A 76 -52.02 50.35 -33.89
CA GLU A 76 -50.83 49.48 -33.80
C GLU A 76 -50.25 49.47 -32.38
N ARG A 77 -50.21 50.62 -31.70
CA ARG A 77 -49.82 50.71 -30.28
C ARG A 77 -50.74 49.92 -29.35
N LEU A 78 -52.04 49.85 -29.67
CA LEU A 78 -53.01 49.04 -28.93
C LEU A 78 -52.86 47.54 -29.19
N ARG A 79 -52.37 47.15 -30.37
CA ARG A 79 -52.20 45.75 -30.79
C ARG A 79 -50.89 45.14 -30.28
N GLN A 80 -49.79 45.89 -30.25
CA GLN A 80 -48.47 45.40 -29.87
C GLN A 80 -48.42 44.61 -28.54
N PRO A 81 -49.08 45.05 -27.44
CA PRO A 81 -49.12 44.28 -26.20
C PRO A 81 -49.84 42.94 -26.33
N LEU A 82 -50.86 42.85 -27.18
CA LEU A 82 -51.65 41.63 -27.41
C LEU A 82 -50.86 40.60 -28.22
N ASP A 83 -50.10 41.03 -29.24
CA ASP A 83 -49.23 40.14 -30.04
C ASP A 83 -48.00 39.65 -29.25
N ALA A 84 -47.55 40.41 -28.25
CA ALA A 84 -46.51 39.96 -27.32
C ALA A 84 -46.99 38.78 -26.46
N LYS A 85 -48.29 38.71 -26.13
CA LYS A 85 -48.88 37.62 -25.31
C LYS A 85 -48.54 36.24 -25.87
N SER A 86 -48.81 36.00 -27.16
CA SER A 86 -48.68 34.66 -27.74
C SER A 86 -47.24 34.14 -27.74
N ARG A 87 -46.25 35.03 -27.85
CA ARG A 87 -44.83 34.66 -27.81
C ARG A 87 -44.37 34.37 -26.40
N GLU A 88 -44.71 35.25 -25.47
CA GLU A 88 -44.27 35.12 -24.08
C GLU A 88 -45.05 34.02 -23.33
N GLU A 89 -46.30 33.73 -23.72
CA GLU A 89 -47.10 32.61 -23.19
C GLU A 89 -46.45 31.25 -23.48
N GLY A 90 -45.85 31.07 -24.65
CA GLY A 90 -45.11 29.85 -24.98
C GLY A 90 -43.91 29.62 -24.06
N ILE A 91 -43.15 30.69 -23.78
CA ILE A 91 -41.96 30.64 -22.91
C ILE A 91 -42.37 30.37 -21.46
N ILE A 92 -43.41 31.04 -20.97
CA ILE A 92 -43.86 30.89 -19.58
C ILE A 92 -44.46 29.48 -19.35
N ARG A 93 -45.23 28.95 -20.30
CA ARG A 93 -45.79 27.58 -20.18
C ARG A 93 -44.75 26.48 -20.32
N ALA A 94 -43.67 26.70 -21.08
CA ALA A 94 -42.58 25.74 -21.23
C ALA A 94 -41.75 25.57 -19.95
N GLY A 95 -41.80 26.56 -19.04
CA GLY A 95 -41.15 26.51 -17.74
C GLY A 95 -39.68 26.95 -17.74
N PRO A 96 -39.14 27.29 -16.56
CA PRO A 96 -37.80 27.87 -16.42
C PRO A 96 -36.66 26.87 -16.70
N GLN A 97 -36.91 25.56 -16.60
CA GLN A 97 -35.92 24.51 -16.88
C GLN A 97 -35.64 24.33 -18.38
N SER A 98 -36.65 24.52 -19.24
CA SER A 98 -36.52 24.32 -20.70
C SER A 98 -36.05 25.58 -21.43
N SER A 99 -36.48 26.75 -20.95
CA SER A 99 -36.20 28.05 -21.59
C SER A 99 -34.97 28.76 -21.00
N GLY A 100 -34.46 28.28 -19.87
CA GLY A 100 -33.40 28.95 -19.10
C GLY A 100 -33.93 30.07 -18.22
N LEU A 101 -33.44 30.14 -16.98
CA LEU A 101 -33.93 31.05 -15.94
C LEU A 101 -33.88 32.53 -16.35
N SER A 102 -32.81 32.97 -17.02
CA SER A 102 -32.64 34.37 -17.44
C SER A 102 -33.64 34.79 -18.52
N GLN A 103 -33.93 33.91 -19.47
CA GLN A 103 -34.91 34.16 -20.54
C GLN A 103 -36.33 34.13 -19.97
N TYR A 104 -36.60 33.19 -19.07
CA TYR A 104 -37.88 33.07 -18.37
C TYR A 104 -38.21 34.30 -17.52
N LEU A 105 -37.25 34.80 -16.73
CA LEU A 105 -37.42 36.03 -15.93
C LEU A 105 -37.58 37.27 -16.82
N SER A 106 -36.91 37.30 -17.98
CA SER A 106 -37.08 38.38 -18.96
C SER A 106 -38.47 38.37 -19.59
N ALA A 107 -39.01 37.18 -19.90
CA ALA A 107 -40.38 37.00 -20.40
C ALA A 107 -41.42 37.46 -19.36
N MET A 108 -41.24 37.07 -18.08
CA MET A 108 -42.09 37.51 -16.97
C MET A 108 -42.11 39.04 -16.81
N LYS A 109 -40.94 39.70 -16.89
CA LYS A 109 -40.85 41.18 -16.84
C LYS A 109 -41.53 41.85 -18.03
N ARG A 110 -41.46 41.26 -19.23
CA ARG A 110 -42.15 41.80 -20.41
C ARG A 110 -43.66 41.66 -20.29
N VAL A 111 -44.15 40.55 -19.75
CA VAL A 111 -45.58 40.34 -19.47
C VAL A 111 -46.08 41.32 -18.41
N GLU A 112 -45.31 41.53 -17.34
CA GLU A 112 -45.61 42.54 -16.31
C GLU A 112 -45.69 43.95 -16.91
N LYS A 113 -44.71 44.32 -17.75
CA LYS A 113 -44.73 45.60 -18.46
C LYS A 113 -45.94 45.74 -19.38
N ALA A 114 -46.26 44.70 -20.16
CA ALA A 114 -47.43 44.69 -21.04
C ALA A 114 -48.75 44.83 -20.25
N LEU A 115 -48.82 44.24 -19.05
CA LEU A 115 -49.96 44.40 -18.15
C LEU A 115 -50.10 45.83 -17.65
N VAL A 116 -49.01 46.48 -17.24
CA VAL A 116 -49.00 47.89 -16.81
C VAL A 116 -49.43 48.80 -17.97
N ASP A 117 -48.88 48.59 -19.16
CA ASP A 117 -49.22 49.37 -20.36
C ASP A 117 -50.70 49.19 -20.73
N LEU A 118 -51.24 47.97 -20.66
CA LEU A 118 -52.66 47.70 -20.90
C LEU A 118 -53.56 48.28 -19.82
N ASN A 119 -53.15 48.26 -18.56
CA ASN A 119 -53.91 48.85 -17.47
C ASN A 119 -54.00 50.38 -17.60
N ALA A 120 -52.92 51.02 -18.08
CA ALA A 120 -52.91 52.46 -18.35
C ALA A 120 -53.92 52.88 -19.43
N THR A 121 -54.27 51.99 -20.37
CA THR A 121 -55.26 52.29 -21.44
C THR A 121 -56.70 52.41 -20.93
N ASN A 122 -57.05 51.84 -19.77
CA ASN A 122 -58.39 51.88 -19.17
C ASN A 122 -59.56 51.50 -20.12
N LEU A 123 -59.30 50.66 -21.13
CA LEU A 123 -60.32 50.23 -22.10
C LEU A 123 -61.01 48.94 -21.64
N ARG A 124 -62.35 48.94 -21.67
CA ARG A 124 -63.16 47.75 -21.32
C ARG A 124 -62.89 46.54 -22.24
N SER A 125 -62.52 46.78 -23.50
CA SER A 125 -62.12 45.74 -24.45
C SER A 125 -60.88 44.96 -24.00
N ASN A 126 -60.00 45.59 -23.20
CA ASN A 126 -58.75 44.99 -22.74
C ASN A 126 -58.92 44.20 -21.43
N GLN A 127 -60.11 44.19 -20.83
CA GLN A 127 -60.37 43.54 -19.55
C GLN A 127 -60.14 42.01 -19.58
N LYS A 128 -60.43 41.36 -20.71
CA LYS A 128 -60.13 39.93 -20.92
C LYS A 128 -58.63 39.68 -21.10
N ALA A 129 -57.92 40.57 -21.79
CA ALA A 129 -56.46 40.47 -21.92
C ALA A 129 -55.77 40.65 -20.55
N LEU A 130 -56.26 41.58 -19.73
CA LEU A 130 -55.77 41.79 -18.37
C LEU A 130 -55.99 40.56 -17.47
N SER A 131 -57.14 39.88 -17.55
CA SER A 131 -57.35 38.64 -16.79
C SER A 131 -56.40 37.54 -17.25
N ASP A 132 -56.18 37.41 -18.56
CA ASP A 132 -55.29 36.40 -19.12
C ASP A 132 -53.82 36.65 -18.75
N PHE A 133 -53.36 37.90 -18.78
CA PHE A 133 -52.00 38.25 -18.35
C PHE A 133 -51.78 38.04 -16.85
N ASN A 134 -52.79 38.34 -16.02
CA ASN A 134 -52.73 38.01 -14.59
C ASN A 134 -52.66 36.50 -14.34
N ALA A 135 -53.46 35.71 -15.08
CA ALA A 135 -53.41 34.25 -15.00
C ALA A 135 -52.05 33.68 -15.46
N LEU A 136 -51.47 34.26 -16.51
CA LEU A 136 -50.16 33.87 -17.02
C LEU A 136 -49.05 34.21 -16.02
N LEU A 137 -49.09 35.40 -15.39
CA LEU A 137 -48.16 35.77 -14.32
C LEU A 137 -48.29 34.86 -13.10
N SER A 138 -49.52 34.52 -12.69
CA SER A 138 -49.74 33.57 -11.59
C SER A 138 -49.20 32.18 -11.90
N THR A 139 -49.44 31.69 -13.12
CA THR A 139 -48.90 30.40 -13.59
C THR A 139 -47.37 30.45 -13.58
N GLY A 140 -46.80 31.52 -14.13
CA GLY A 140 -45.36 31.67 -14.22
C GLY A 140 -44.67 31.81 -12.85
N SER A 141 -45.35 32.44 -11.89
CA SER A 141 -44.91 32.55 -10.50
C SER A 141 -44.95 31.21 -9.77
N ASN A 142 -46.01 30.42 -9.94
CA ASN A 142 -46.11 29.07 -9.36
C ASN A 142 -44.99 28.16 -9.90
N MET A 143 -44.70 28.20 -11.20
CA MET A 143 -43.62 27.39 -11.78
C MET A 143 -42.23 27.81 -11.28
N LEU A 144 -42.01 29.10 -10.99
CA LEU A 144 -40.78 29.56 -10.34
C LEU A 144 -40.69 29.08 -8.89
N GLN A 145 -41.79 29.09 -8.15
CA GLN A 145 -41.84 28.54 -6.79
C GLN A 145 -41.55 27.05 -6.79
N ASP A 146 -42.14 26.28 -7.70
CA ASP A 146 -41.90 24.84 -7.82
C ASP A 146 -40.45 24.54 -8.19
N THR A 147 -39.87 25.31 -9.11
CA THR A 147 -38.45 25.15 -9.50
C THR A 147 -37.51 25.51 -8.35
N PHE A 148 -37.78 26.60 -7.64
CA PHE A 148 -37.03 26.99 -6.45
C PHE A 148 -37.12 25.93 -5.36
N LYS A 149 -38.32 25.36 -5.14
CA LYS A 149 -38.53 24.29 -4.17
C LYS A 149 -37.80 23.01 -4.58
N ALA A 150 -37.78 22.67 -5.88
CA ALA A 150 -37.06 21.51 -6.40
C ALA A 150 -35.54 21.64 -6.21
N GLU A 151 -34.96 22.79 -6.57
CA GLU A 151 -33.54 23.10 -6.33
C GLU A 151 -33.19 23.09 -4.83
N LEU A 152 -34.04 23.68 -4.00
CA LEU A 152 -33.84 23.68 -2.55
C LEU A 152 -33.87 22.25 -1.99
N MET A 153 -34.81 21.40 -2.41
CA MET A 153 -34.86 20.00 -1.98
C MET A 153 -33.69 19.16 -2.52
N GLN A 154 -33.12 19.50 -3.67
CA GLN A 154 -31.94 18.81 -4.20
C GLN A 154 -30.68 19.10 -3.39
N HIS A 155 -30.57 20.31 -2.84
CA HIS A 155 -29.42 20.75 -2.05
C HIS A 155 -29.60 20.63 -0.53
N VAL A 156 -30.83 20.40 -0.05
CA VAL A 156 -31.12 20.16 1.36
C VAL A 156 -31.19 18.64 1.60
N THR A 157 -30.05 18.06 1.98
CA THR A 157 -30.03 16.73 2.59
C THR A 157 -30.31 16.86 4.09
N PRO A 158 -31.09 15.95 4.70
CA PRO A 158 -31.19 15.87 6.15
C PRO A 158 -29.80 15.59 6.73
N ILE A 159 -29.19 16.60 7.36
CA ILE A 159 -27.93 16.44 8.08
C ILE A 159 -28.29 15.97 9.49
N GLU A 160 -27.85 14.78 9.88
CA GLU A 160 -27.82 14.37 11.27
C GLU A 160 -26.61 15.06 11.92
N PRO A 161 -26.79 16.14 12.71
CA PRO A 161 -25.70 17.06 13.06
C PRO A 161 -24.56 16.38 13.83
N LEU A 162 -24.89 15.31 14.56
CA LEU A 162 -23.94 14.52 15.33
C LEU A 162 -23.05 13.64 14.42
N HIS A 163 -23.60 13.04 13.36
CA HIS A 163 -22.82 12.25 12.39
C HIS A 163 -21.81 13.11 11.61
N TYR A 164 -22.22 14.33 11.23
CA TYR A 164 -21.35 15.31 10.58
C TYR A 164 -20.21 15.77 11.49
N LEU A 165 -20.50 16.06 12.77
CA LEU A 165 -19.49 16.48 13.75
C LEU A 165 -18.45 15.38 14.04
N THR A 166 -18.89 14.13 14.20
CA THR A 166 -17.99 12.99 14.47
C THR A 166 -17.16 12.57 13.27
N LYS A 167 -17.66 12.75 12.04
CA LYS A 167 -16.93 12.37 10.84
C LYS A 167 -15.99 13.47 10.35
N ASP A 168 -16.49 14.70 10.21
CA ASP A 168 -15.78 15.77 9.51
C ASP A 168 -14.95 16.68 10.43
N VAL A 169 -15.16 16.62 11.76
CA VAL A 169 -14.32 17.36 12.73
C VAL A 169 -13.41 16.41 13.50
N ARG A 170 -13.94 15.34 14.10
CA ARG A 170 -13.14 14.41 14.91
C ARG A 170 -12.21 13.55 14.06
N GLY A 171 -12.67 13.03 12.92
CA GLY A 171 -11.85 12.20 12.02
C GLY A 171 -10.53 12.88 11.59
N PRO A 172 -10.56 14.11 11.02
CA PRO A 172 -9.35 14.84 10.66
C PRO A 172 -8.45 15.17 11.85
N TYR A 173 -9.01 15.52 13.01
CA TYR A 173 -8.25 15.79 14.23
C TYR A 173 -7.45 14.56 14.71
N LEU A 174 -8.09 13.39 14.72
CA LEU A 174 -7.44 12.13 15.08
C LEU A 174 -6.33 11.79 14.10
N ASN A 175 -6.57 11.94 12.80
CA ASN A 175 -5.58 11.68 11.77
C ASN A 175 -4.35 12.61 11.92
N ALA A 176 -4.58 13.92 12.11
CA ALA A 176 -3.50 14.89 12.33
C ALA A 176 -2.70 14.58 13.61
N SER A 177 -3.36 14.13 14.67
CA SER A 177 -2.72 13.76 15.94
C SER A 177 -1.82 12.52 15.80
N LEU A 178 -2.21 11.57 14.95
CA LEU A 178 -1.50 10.30 14.72
C LEU A 178 -0.43 10.38 13.62
N GLN A 179 -0.49 11.39 12.75
CA GLN A 179 0.40 11.53 11.61
C GLN A 179 1.90 11.54 11.98
N ASN A 180 2.25 12.21 13.07
CA ASN A 180 3.64 12.26 13.55
C ASN A 180 4.15 10.87 13.97
N LEU A 181 3.28 10.01 14.52
CA LEU A 181 3.61 8.65 14.93
C LEU A 181 3.77 7.72 13.73
N SER A 182 2.95 7.91 12.68
CA SER A 182 3.16 7.24 11.38
C SER A 182 4.55 7.56 10.82
N ILE A 183 4.91 8.84 10.74
CA ILE A 183 6.21 9.29 10.23
C ILE A 183 7.36 8.76 11.10
N ALA A 184 7.22 8.78 12.43
CA ALA A 184 8.23 8.24 13.34
C ALA A 184 8.45 6.73 13.13
N SER A 185 7.38 5.96 12.93
CA SER A 185 7.46 4.52 12.65
C SER A 185 8.25 4.23 11.35
N LEU A 186 8.07 5.07 10.32
CA LEU A 186 8.77 4.96 9.03
C LEU A 186 10.21 5.48 9.05
N ASN A 187 10.54 6.41 9.93
CA ASN A 187 11.92 6.89 10.07
C ASN A 187 12.76 5.95 10.93
N THR A 188 12.16 5.35 11.96
CA THR A 188 12.84 4.41 12.87
C THR A 188 13.16 3.07 12.21
N VAL A 189 12.49 2.70 11.10
CA VAL A 189 12.85 1.49 10.33
C VAL A 189 14.11 1.67 9.49
N LYS A 190 14.46 2.91 9.11
CA LYS A 190 15.63 3.19 8.28
C LYS A 190 16.90 3.10 9.12
N ARG A 191 17.48 1.91 9.20
CA ARG A 191 18.70 1.65 9.97
C ARG A 191 19.94 1.72 9.08
N ARG A 192 21.09 1.96 9.71
CA ARG A 192 22.37 1.89 9.00
C ARG A 192 22.76 0.42 8.83
N PRO A 193 23.41 0.02 7.72
CA PRO A 193 23.88 -1.35 7.50
C PRO A 193 24.77 -1.89 8.63
N THR A 194 25.39 -1.01 9.41
CA THR A 194 26.27 -1.34 10.55
C THR A 194 25.54 -1.71 11.84
N ASP A 195 24.23 -1.47 11.94
CA ASP A 195 23.49 -1.62 13.21
C ASP A 195 23.10 -3.08 13.50
N GLY A 196 23.40 -4.03 12.59
CA GLY A 196 23.09 -5.45 12.74
C GLY A 196 21.60 -5.79 12.58
N PRO A 197 21.17 -7.04 12.86
CA PRO A 197 19.78 -7.46 12.73
C PRO A 197 18.84 -6.62 13.61
N TYR A 198 17.56 -6.59 13.25
CA TYR A 198 16.53 -5.88 13.99
C TYR A 198 16.45 -6.35 15.45
N LYS A 199 16.33 -5.38 16.36
CA LYS A 199 16.14 -5.61 17.79
C LYS A 199 14.73 -5.18 18.19
N GLN A 200 14.07 -6.04 18.96
CA GLN A 200 12.71 -5.78 19.44
C GLN A 200 12.59 -4.41 20.14
N GLY A 201 11.49 -3.71 19.89
CA GLY A 201 11.17 -2.43 20.53
C GLY A 201 11.95 -1.23 20.00
N THR A 202 12.75 -1.39 18.94
CA THR A 202 13.47 -0.26 18.34
C THR A 202 12.61 0.54 17.35
N ASN A 203 11.55 -0.05 16.80
CA ASN A 203 10.65 0.63 15.89
C ASN A 203 9.50 1.36 16.61
N GLY A 204 9.11 2.52 16.08
CA GLY A 204 8.02 3.36 16.62
C GLY A 204 6.61 2.78 16.46
N ILE A 205 6.42 1.68 15.72
CA ILE A 205 5.09 1.10 15.45
C ILE A 205 4.36 0.69 16.72
N GLY A 206 5.07 0.23 17.76
CA GLY A 206 4.45 -0.09 19.05
C GLY A 206 3.83 1.13 19.73
N ILE A 207 4.50 2.28 19.68
CA ILE A 207 3.99 3.54 20.22
C ILE A 207 2.78 4.00 19.40
N TYR A 208 2.86 3.89 18.07
CA TYR A 208 1.75 4.24 17.20
C TYR A 208 0.52 3.36 17.46
N SER A 209 0.69 2.05 17.56
CA SER A 209 -0.37 1.09 17.93
C SER A 209 -1.00 1.41 19.28
N ASN A 210 -0.20 1.65 20.32
CA ASN A 210 -0.71 1.97 21.65
C ASN A 210 -1.48 3.30 21.65
N ALA A 211 -1.00 4.31 20.94
CA ALA A 211 -1.71 5.57 20.79
C ALA A 211 -3.04 5.39 20.05
N LEU A 212 -3.04 4.66 18.93
CA LEU A 212 -4.25 4.35 18.16
C LEU A 212 -5.28 3.59 19.02
N GLU A 213 -4.86 2.59 19.79
CA GLU A 213 -5.74 1.89 20.73
C GLU A 213 -6.33 2.87 21.76
N GLY A 214 -5.51 3.73 22.36
CA GLY A 214 -5.96 4.73 23.31
C GLY A 214 -7.02 5.66 22.73
N PHE A 215 -6.78 6.19 21.52
CA PHE A 215 -7.76 7.03 20.82
C PHE A 215 -9.06 6.29 20.53
N ILE A 216 -9.00 5.05 20.06
CA ILE A 216 -10.20 4.24 19.77
C ILE A 216 -11.03 4.02 21.03
N VAL A 217 -10.39 3.67 22.15
CA VAL A 217 -11.09 3.42 23.41
C VAL A 217 -11.74 4.68 23.97
N VAL A 218 -11.04 5.81 23.92
CA VAL A 218 -11.57 7.10 24.39
C VAL A 218 -12.73 7.55 23.50
N GLU A 219 -12.57 7.49 22.18
CA GLU A 219 -13.61 7.94 21.25
C GLU A 219 -14.85 7.03 21.31
N HIS A 220 -14.66 5.72 21.47
CA HIS A 220 -15.77 4.81 21.71
C HIS A 220 -16.54 5.18 22.99
N GLY A 221 -15.84 5.51 24.07
CA GLY A 221 -16.47 6.00 25.30
C GLY A 221 -17.30 7.27 25.09
N ILE A 222 -16.83 8.20 24.25
CA ILE A 222 -17.56 9.42 23.88
C ILE A 222 -18.78 9.08 23.01
N ILE A 223 -18.62 8.22 22.00
CA ILE A 223 -19.68 7.82 21.07
C ILE A 223 -20.82 7.10 21.81
N VAL A 224 -20.51 6.22 22.76
CA VAL A 224 -21.52 5.50 23.56
C VAL A 224 -22.37 6.45 24.42
N GLN A 225 -21.84 7.61 24.81
CA GLN A 225 -22.58 8.63 25.56
C GLN A 225 -23.51 9.47 24.66
N ILE A 226 -23.20 9.58 23.36
CA ILE A 226 -23.89 10.48 22.42
C ILE A 226 -24.91 9.73 21.55
N PHE A 227 -24.58 8.51 21.11
CA PHE A 227 -25.38 7.71 20.18
C PHE A 227 -25.92 6.46 20.86
N THR A 228 -27.04 5.92 20.38
CA THR A 228 -27.70 4.74 20.95
C THR A 228 -27.82 3.60 19.93
N GLY A 229 -27.65 2.36 20.39
CA GLY A 229 -27.86 1.16 19.56
C GLY A 229 -26.86 1.02 18.40
N ASP A 230 -27.33 0.47 17.28
CA ASP A 230 -26.50 0.08 16.13
C ASP A 230 -25.76 1.24 15.44
N GLN A 231 -26.15 2.49 15.71
CA GLN A 231 -25.48 3.68 15.18
C GLN A 231 -24.06 3.87 15.78
N GLN A 232 -23.80 3.34 16.97
CA GLN A 232 -22.52 3.49 17.67
C GLN A 232 -21.36 2.89 16.85
N GLY A 233 -21.54 1.68 16.32
CA GLY A 233 -20.53 1.00 15.51
C GLY A 233 -20.26 1.72 14.18
N LEU A 234 -21.32 2.15 13.49
CA LEU A 234 -21.22 2.87 12.22
C LEU A 234 -20.48 4.21 12.37
N VAL A 235 -20.77 4.97 13.43
CA VAL A 235 -20.10 6.24 13.72
C VAL A 235 -18.63 6.02 14.06
N LEU A 236 -18.33 5.02 14.91
CA LEU A 236 -16.95 4.69 15.26
C LEU A 236 -16.13 4.29 14.02
N GLN A 237 -16.68 3.44 13.17
CA GLN A 237 -16.04 3.07 11.90
C GLN A 237 -15.80 4.28 11.00
N ALA A 238 -16.80 5.17 10.86
CA ALA A 238 -16.68 6.38 10.05
C ALA A 238 -15.60 7.35 10.58
N THR A 239 -15.53 7.55 11.89
CA THR A 239 -14.56 8.45 12.53
C THR A 239 -13.11 7.94 12.38
N PHE A 240 -12.89 6.63 12.48
CA PHE A 240 -11.54 6.05 12.36
C PHE A 240 -11.13 5.63 10.95
N LEU A 241 -12.02 5.68 9.96
CA LEU A 241 -11.74 5.20 8.60
C LEU A 241 -10.45 5.79 8.01
N SER A 242 -10.25 7.10 8.15
CA SER A 242 -9.06 7.79 7.62
C SER A 242 -7.78 7.42 8.39
N ALA A 243 -7.84 7.42 9.73
CA ALA A 243 -6.70 7.05 10.58
C ALA A 243 -6.29 5.57 10.38
N MET A 244 -7.26 4.68 10.22
CA MET A 244 -7.04 3.27 9.89
C MET A 244 -6.44 3.08 8.50
N GLY A 245 -6.86 3.89 7.53
CA GLY A 245 -6.27 3.93 6.19
C GLY A 245 -4.78 4.32 6.22
N GLU A 246 -4.44 5.35 7.01
CA GLU A 246 -3.05 5.78 7.20
C GLU A 246 -2.24 4.72 7.96
N TYR A 247 -2.78 4.12 9.02
CA TYR A 247 -2.15 3.01 9.75
C TYR A 247 -1.84 1.82 8.83
N SER A 248 -2.81 1.43 7.99
CA SER A 248 -2.63 0.36 6.98
C SER A 248 -1.58 0.73 5.92
N LYS A 249 -1.50 2.00 5.53
CA LYS A 249 -0.44 2.49 4.65
C LYS A 249 0.94 2.40 5.32
N THR A 250 1.08 2.83 6.57
CA THR A 250 2.31 2.69 7.35
C THR A 250 2.76 1.22 7.42
N LEU A 251 1.85 0.29 7.73
CA LEU A 251 2.16 -1.13 7.77
C LEU A 251 2.63 -1.67 6.41
N ARG A 252 2.03 -1.23 5.30
CA ARG A 252 2.47 -1.62 3.95
C ARG A 252 3.85 -1.10 3.60
N GLU A 253 4.17 0.14 3.96
CA GLU A 253 5.49 0.72 3.73
C GLU A 253 6.57 0.04 4.59
N LEU A 254 6.28 -0.25 5.87
CA LEU A 254 7.14 -1.06 6.72
C LEU A 254 7.35 -2.46 6.12
N ASN A 255 6.28 -3.09 5.62
CA ASN A 255 6.37 -4.39 4.96
C ASN A 255 7.26 -4.35 3.70
N GLN A 256 7.17 -3.29 2.91
CA GLN A 256 8.02 -3.12 1.73
C GLN A 256 9.50 -3.02 2.11
N TYR A 257 9.81 -2.32 3.20
CA TYR A 257 11.18 -2.27 3.72
C TYR A 257 11.68 -3.63 4.21
N ILE A 258 10.84 -4.37 4.95
CA ILE A 258 11.15 -5.72 5.42
C ILE A 258 11.41 -6.66 4.25
N LYS A 259 10.57 -6.63 3.21
CA LYS A 259 10.76 -7.42 1.98
C LYS A 259 12.11 -7.14 1.30
N ALA A 260 12.56 -5.89 1.32
CA ALA A 260 13.85 -5.52 0.74
C ALA A 260 15.04 -6.00 1.59
N ASN A 261 14.86 -6.21 2.89
CA ASN A 261 15.92 -6.54 3.86
C ASN A 261 15.55 -7.75 4.73
N LEU A 262 15.07 -8.83 4.10
CA LEU A 262 14.44 -9.92 4.84
C LEU A 262 15.38 -10.59 5.86
N MET A 263 16.67 -10.67 5.53
CA MET A 263 17.66 -11.33 6.38
C MET A 263 17.99 -10.56 7.67
N THR A 264 17.82 -9.24 7.68
CA THR A 264 18.13 -8.40 8.85
C THR A 264 16.88 -7.98 9.60
N ASP A 265 15.77 -7.76 8.88
CA ASP A 265 14.59 -7.07 9.41
C ASP A 265 13.33 -7.95 9.43
N CYS A 266 13.40 -9.26 9.13
CA CYS A 266 12.26 -10.16 9.29
C CYS A 266 11.71 -10.19 10.73
N PHE A 267 12.55 -9.97 11.75
CA PHE A 267 12.13 -9.90 13.15
C PHE A 267 11.15 -8.74 13.41
N LEU A 268 11.22 -7.64 12.65
CA LEU A 268 10.25 -6.55 12.73
C LEU A 268 8.86 -7.03 12.28
N ALA A 269 8.78 -7.91 11.28
CA ALA A 269 7.48 -8.47 10.87
C ALA A 269 6.83 -9.26 12.01
N PHE A 270 7.61 -10.05 12.77
CA PHE A 270 7.11 -10.80 13.91
C PHE A 270 6.63 -9.87 15.03
N GLU A 271 7.37 -8.81 15.33
CA GLU A 271 6.95 -7.81 16.33
C GLU A 271 5.66 -7.07 15.90
N ILE A 272 5.57 -6.64 14.64
CA ILE A 272 4.34 -6.01 14.11
C ILE A 272 3.15 -6.98 14.25
N ILE A 273 3.33 -8.25 13.91
CA ILE A 273 2.28 -9.26 14.05
C ILE A 273 1.85 -9.41 15.50
N GLU A 274 2.79 -9.44 16.45
CA GLU A 274 2.49 -9.51 17.88
C GLU A 274 1.66 -8.32 18.35
N ILE A 275 2.16 -7.11 18.09
CA ILE A 275 1.56 -5.85 18.55
C ILE A 275 0.16 -5.68 17.96
N VAL A 276 0.02 -5.84 16.64
CA VAL A 276 -1.26 -5.59 15.96
C VAL A 276 -2.28 -6.68 16.29
N THR A 277 -1.86 -7.93 16.40
CA THR A 277 -2.77 -9.02 16.80
C THR A 277 -3.27 -8.79 18.22
N ALA A 278 -2.38 -8.50 19.18
CA ALA A 278 -2.76 -8.24 20.56
C ALA A 278 -3.67 -7.00 20.69
N MET A 279 -3.34 -5.91 19.98
CA MET A 279 -4.16 -4.70 19.90
C MET A 279 -5.55 -5.01 19.32
N SER A 280 -5.64 -5.82 18.26
CA SER A 280 -6.93 -6.17 17.63
C SER A 280 -7.87 -6.87 18.60
N TYR A 281 -7.38 -7.78 19.44
CA TYR A 281 -8.20 -8.47 20.45
C TYR A 281 -8.62 -7.54 21.59
N ARG A 282 -7.74 -6.62 22.03
CA ARG A 282 -8.09 -5.63 23.05
C ARG A 282 -9.15 -4.64 22.56
N ILE A 283 -9.05 -4.19 21.31
CA ILE A 283 -10.06 -3.31 20.70
C ILE A 283 -11.39 -4.06 20.57
N ASP A 284 -11.38 -5.26 20.02
CA ASP A 284 -12.57 -6.12 19.89
C ASP A 284 -13.30 -6.33 21.22
N SER A 285 -12.55 -6.58 22.30
CA SER A 285 -13.15 -6.75 23.63
C SER A 285 -13.84 -5.49 24.19
N LYS A 286 -13.46 -4.30 23.70
CA LYS A 286 -13.95 -3.01 24.20
C LYS A 286 -15.01 -2.38 23.29
N THR A 287 -14.87 -2.55 21.97
CA THR A 287 -15.70 -1.88 20.97
C THR A 287 -16.52 -2.85 20.11
N ALA A 288 -16.19 -4.15 20.10
CA ALA A 288 -16.75 -5.16 19.18
C ALA A 288 -16.67 -4.78 17.68
N GLU A 289 -15.82 -3.82 17.34
CA GLU A 289 -15.75 -3.16 16.03
C GLU A 289 -14.28 -2.97 15.61
N LEU A 290 -14.01 -2.72 14.32
CA LEU A 290 -12.68 -2.44 13.74
C LEU A 290 -11.66 -3.59 13.70
N LYS A 291 -11.89 -4.72 14.39
CA LYS A 291 -10.99 -5.88 14.37
C LYS A 291 -10.69 -6.39 12.97
N SER A 292 -11.73 -6.51 12.12
CA SER A 292 -11.59 -6.97 10.74
C SER A 292 -10.64 -6.08 9.93
N LEU A 293 -10.73 -4.76 10.10
CA LEU A 293 -9.87 -3.79 9.41
C LEU A 293 -8.41 -3.92 9.85
N LEU A 294 -8.14 -4.15 11.14
CA LEU A 294 -6.78 -4.37 11.66
C LEU A 294 -6.17 -5.67 11.14
N ILE A 295 -6.94 -6.76 11.14
CA ILE A 295 -6.49 -8.05 10.62
C ILE A 295 -6.22 -7.97 9.11
N GLU A 296 -7.06 -7.25 8.36
CA GLU A 296 -6.85 -7.06 6.92
C GLU A 296 -5.59 -6.22 6.64
N ALA A 297 -5.35 -5.16 7.41
CA ALA A 297 -4.13 -4.36 7.31
C ALA A 297 -2.87 -5.17 7.66
N LEU A 298 -2.96 -6.15 8.56
CA LEU A 298 -1.86 -7.01 8.98
C LEU A 298 -1.56 -8.13 7.97
N ARG A 299 -2.53 -8.53 7.14
CA ARG A 299 -2.41 -9.67 6.23
C ARG A 299 -1.14 -9.64 5.35
N PRO A 300 -0.76 -8.53 4.70
CA PRO A 300 0.45 -8.48 3.87
C PRO A 300 1.75 -8.71 4.64
N VAL A 301 1.82 -8.25 5.91
CA VAL A 301 2.97 -8.46 6.79
C VAL A 301 3.05 -9.93 7.19
N ARG A 302 1.90 -10.55 7.50
CA ARG A 302 1.81 -11.98 7.82
C ARG A 302 2.28 -12.87 6.68
N GLU A 303 1.89 -12.57 5.44
CA GLU A 303 2.37 -13.34 4.27
C GLU A 303 3.89 -13.20 4.06
N THR A 304 4.43 -12.01 4.33
CA THR A 304 5.89 -11.77 4.26
C THR A 304 6.65 -12.52 5.35
N ALA A 305 6.09 -12.57 6.56
CA ALA A 305 6.63 -13.33 7.68
C ALA A 305 6.55 -14.85 7.47
N LYS A 306 5.59 -15.34 6.68
CA LYS A 306 5.55 -16.75 6.25
C LYS A 306 6.68 -17.07 5.28
N SER A 307 6.83 -16.27 4.22
CA SER A 307 7.87 -16.49 3.21
C SER A 307 9.28 -16.34 3.78
N SER A 308 9.45 -15.50 4.81
CA SER A 308 10.75 -15.27 5.44
C SER A 308 11.33 -16.51 6.13
N LEU A 309 10.49 -17.41 6.65
CA LEU A 309 10.95 -18.64 7.29
C LEU A 309 11.62 -19.58 6.29
N SER A 310 10.98 -19.79 5.13
CA SER A 310 11.56 -20.59 4.03
C SER A 310 12.82 -19.94 3.47
N GLU A 311 12.84 -18.62 3.32
CA GLU A 311 14.01 -17.89 2.83
C GLU A 311 15.18 -17.94 3.83
N LEU A 312 14.93 -17.87 5.14
CA LEU A 312 15.95 -18.04 6.18
C LEU A 312 16.62 -19.41 6.10
N LEU A 313 15.84 -20.46 5.83
CA LEU A 313 16.33 -21.83 5.67
C LEU A 313 17.22 -21.95 4.43
N GLU A 314 16.76 -21.46 3.28
CA GLU A 314 17.54 -21.48 2.04
C GLU A 314 18.80 -20.62 2.13
N GLU A 315 18.73 -19.48 2.82
CA GLU A 315 19.91 -18.64 3.05
C GLU A 315 20.95 -19.32 3.92
N THR A 316 20.50 -20.02 4.97
CA THR A 316 21.39 -20.77 5.86
C THR A 316 22.15 -21.83 5.06
N LYS A 317 21.47 -22.56 4.15
CA LYS A 317 22.11 -23.50 3.23
C LYS A 317 23.08 -22.80 2.29
N ARG A 318 22.69 -21.66 1.71
CA ARG A 318 23.52 -20.90 0.75
C ARG A 318 24.79 -20.37 1.39
N LYS A 319 24.70 -19.76 2.57
CA LYS A 319 25.86 -19.28 3.34
C LYS A 319 26.77 -20.43 3.76
N ALA A 320 26.20 -21.53 4.23
CA ALA A 320 26.98 -22.72 4.60
C ALA A 320 27.71 -23.35 3.40
N ALA A 321 27.15 -23.26 2.19
CA ALA A 321 27.80 -23.77 0.98
C ALA A 321 28.96 -22.89 0.49
N THR A 322 28.94 -21.59 0.77
CA THR A 322 29.93 -20.62 0.24
C THR A 322 30.96 -20.15 1.27
N VAL A 323 30.71 -20.38 2.56
CA VAL A 323 31.61 -19.95 3.65
C VAL A 323 33.05 -20.46 3.44
N PRO A 324 34.08 -19.62 3.67
CA PRO A 324 35.46 -20.08 3.65
C PRO A 324 35.72 -21.02 4.83
N LEU A 325 36.36 -22.15 4.56
CA LEU A 325 36.68 -23.15 5.57
C LEU A 325 38.16 -23.11 5.96
N PRO A 326 38.48 -23.17 7.27
CA PRO A 326 39.86 -23.31 7.73
C PRO A 326 40.45 -24.67 7.30
N PRO A 327 41.70 -24.74 6.79
CA PRO A 327 42.30 -25.99 6.33
C PRO A 327 42.61 -26.99 7.47
N ASP A 328 42.78 -26.48 8.69
CA ASP A 328 43.07 -27.21 9.93
C ASP A 328 41.83 -27.76 10.63
N GLY A 329 40.64 -27.51 10.08
CA GLY A 329 39.36 -27.95 10.63
C GLY A 329 38.85 -27.09 11.79
N GLY A 330 39.32 -25.85 11.94
CA GLY A 330 38.83 -24.90 12.94
C GLY A 330 37.33 -24.59 12.85
N SER A 331 36.78 -24.02 13.93
CA SER A 331 35.40 -23.54 13.99
C SER A 331 35.19 -22.33 13.04
N ILE A 332 33.94 -22.12 12.62
CA ILE A 332 33.56 -21.04 11.72
C ILE A 332 32.53 -20.10 12.38
N PRO A 333 32.65 -18.77 12.24
CA PRO A 333 31.73 -17.82 12.87
C PRO A 333 30.27 -17.98 12.44
N LEU A 334 30.04 -18.50 11.23
CA LEU A 334 28.68 -18.71 10.69
C LEU A 334 27.81 -19.57 11.61
N VAL A 335 28.38 -20.55 12.32
CA VAL A 335 27.61 -21.42 13.23
C VAL A 335 27.10 -20.60 14.42
N ASP A 336 27.95 -19.76 15.02
CA ASP A 336 27.55 -18.86 16.11
C ASP A 336 26.50 -17.84 15.65
N GLU A 337 26.65 -17.26 14.45
CA GLU A 337 25.70 -16.32 13.87
C GLU A 337 24.30 -16.95 13.69
N VAL A 338 24.23 -18.15 13.11
CA VAL A 338 22.95 -18.85 12.89
C VAL A 338 22.34 -19.28 14.22
N MET A 339 23.12 -19.83 15.15
CA MET A 339 22.61 -20.24 16.46
C MET A 339 22.13 -19.06 17.31
N SER A 340 22.81 -17.92 17.25
CA SER A 340 22.40 -16.66 17.90
C SER A 340 21.10 -16.11 17.27
N SER A 341 20.97 -16.20 15.95
CA SER A 341 19.73 -15.85 15.24
C SER A 341 18.56 -16.75 15.67
N LEU A 342 18.77 -18.06 15.77
CA LEU A 342 17.77 -19.00 16.26
C LEU A 342 17.39 -18.73 17.72
N ALA A 343 18.36 -18.40 18.58
CA ALA A 343 18.08 -17.99 19.96
C ALA A 343 17.21 -16.72 20.01
N THR A 344 17.51 -15.72 19.17
CA THR A 344 16.70 -14.49 19.05
C THR A 344 15.29 -14.80 18.58
N LEU A 345 15.14 -15.74 17.63
CA LEU A 345 13.85 -16.18 17.11
C LEU A 345 12.94 -16.77 18.21
N THR A 346 13.51 -17.43 19.24
CA THR A 346 12.72 -17.97 20.36
C THR A 346 11.98 -16.89 21.17
N GLY A 347 12.47 -15.64 21.13
CA GLY A 347 11.79 -14.50 21.76
C GLY A 347 10.45 -14.13 21.10
N TYR A 348 10.23 -14.56 19.85
CA TYR A 348 9.02 -14.28 19.07
C TYR A 348 8.07 -15.48 18.99
N SER A 349 8.06 -16.32 20.03
CA SER A 349 7.29 -17.58 20.05
C SER A 349 5.79 -17.41 19.79
N GLY A 350 5.16 -16.33 20.24
CA GLY A 350 3.73 -16.05 20.02
C GLY A 350 3.35 -15.83 18.55
N PRO A 351 3.94 -14.85 17.85
CA PRO A 351 3.73 -14.65 16.42
C PRO A 351 4.08 -15.88 15.58
N LEU A 352 5.20 -16.52 15.90
CA LEU A 352 5.68 -17.70 15.17
C LEU A 352 4.77 -18.90 15.34
N ALA A 353 4.21 -19.13 16.53
CA ALA A 353 3.20 -20.15 16.77
C ALA A 353 2.02 -20.01 15.79
N SER A 354 1.48 -18.81 15.63
CA SER A 354 0.38 -18.56 14.69
C SER A 354 0.80 -18.75 13.23
N ILE A 355 2.00 -18.30 12.85
CA ILE A 355 2.51 -18.41 11.49
C ILE A 355 2.75 -19.87 11.12
N LEU A 356 3.47 -20.63 11.96
CA LEU A 356 3.80 -22.03 11.75
C LEU A 356 2.55 -22.91 11.71
N THR A 357 1.57 -22.64 12.59
CA THR A 357 0.27 -23.34 12.55
C THR A 357 -0.44 -23.10 11.21
N SER A 358 -0.38 -21.88 10.69
CA SER A 358 -1.00 -21.56 9.39
C SER A 358 -0.21 -22.08 8.17
N LEU A 359 1.10 -22.28 8.33
CA LEU A 359 1.97 -22.83 7.30
C LEU A 359 1.84 -24.35 7.22
N GLY A 360 1.64 -25.01 8.36
CA GLY A 360 1.64 -26.46 8.49
C GLY A 360 3.06 -27.03 8.65
N ASP A 361 3.15 -28.18 9.29
CA ASP A 361 4.43 -28.83 9.60
C ASP A 361 5.22 -29.17 8.33
N GLY A 362 6.49 -28.78 8.29
CA GLY A 362 7.42 -29.08 7.18
C GLY A 362 7.22 -28.26 5.90
N ASN A 363 6.17 -27.44 5.79
CA ASN A 363 5.92 -26.63 4.59
C ASN A 363 6.89 -25.44 4.44
N TRP A 364 7.70 -25.13 5.46
CA TRP A 364 8.84 -24.19 5.35
C TRP A 364 10.04 -24.75 4.57
N ARG A 365 10.07 -26.05 4.26
CA ARG A 365 11.21 -26.70 3.58
C ARG A 365 11.19 -26.51 2.06
N SER A 366 10.11 -26.03 1.48
CA SER A 366 9.95 -25.88 0.03
C SER A 366 9.05 -24.68 -0.28
N ASN A 367 9.49 -23.79 -1.19
CA ASN A 367 8.61 -22.77 -1.78
C ASN A 367 7.56 -23.38 -2.73
N SER A 368 7.50 -24.71 -2.85
CA SER A 368 6.47 -25.42 -3.59
C SER A 368 5.14 -25.29 -2.87
N ASN A 369 4.19 -24.60 -3.52
CA ASN A 369 2.79 -24.43 -3.11
C ASN A 369 1.98 -25.75 -3.08
N THR A 370 2.64 -26.90 -3.03
CA THR A 370 2.00 -28.21 -2.87
C THR A 370 1.65 -28.38 -1.41
N ALA A 371 0.46 -27.91 -1.04
CA ALA A 371 -0.17 -28.26 0.22
C ALA A 371 -0.12 -29.78 0.36
N SER A 372 0.65 -30.27 1.33
CA SER A 372 0.58 -31.64 1.77
C SER A 372 -0.85 -31.86 2.28
N THR A 373 -1.62 -32.68 1.55
CA THR A 373 -2.94 -33.15 1.98
C THR A 373 -2.75 -34.16 3.11
N ALA A 374 -2.26 -33.69 4.26
CA ALA A 374 -2.42 -34.42 5.51
C ALA A 374 -3.87 -34.21 5.99
N PRO A 375 -4.55 -35.25 6.49
CA PRO A 375 -5.88 -35.11 7.07
C PRO A 375 -5.87 -34.03 8.16
N LEU A 376 -6.98 -33.29 8.30
CA LEU A 376 -7.28 -32.35 9.39
C LEU A 376 -7.41 -33.06 10.76
N ASP A 377 -6.47 -33.95 11.10
CA ASP A 377 -6.29 -34.43 12.44
C ASP A 377 -5.47 -33.39 13.18
N VAL A 378 -5.97 -32.95 14.34
CA VAL A 378 -5.43 -31.92 15.25
C VAL A 378 -3.93 -31.67 15.01
N GLY A 379 -3.60 -30.61 14.27
CA GLY A 379 -2.22 -30.30 13.91
C GLY A 379 -1.31 -30.22 15.15
N PRO A 380 0.00 -30.49 15.02
CA PRO A 380 0.91 -30.48 16.15
C PRO A 380 0.79 -29.18 16.93
N ASP A 381 0.92 -29.25 18.27
CA ASP A 381 0.94 -28.04 19.09
C ASP A 381 1.99 -27.06 18.54
N SER A 382 1.70 -25.77 18.62
CA SER A 382 2.54 -24.70 18.10
C SER A 382 4.00 -24.76 18.61
N GLY A 383 4.20 -25.25 19.83
CA GLY A 383 5.54 -25.51 20.37
C GLY A 383 6.29 -26.66 19.67
N THR A 384 5.56 -27.68 19.22
CA THR A 384 6.12 -28.81 18.45
C THR A 384 6.51 -28.36 17.05
N LEU A 385 5.64 -27.59 16.38
CA LEU A 385 5.95 -27.00 15.07
C LEU A 385 7.22 -26.14 15.13
N PHE A 386 7.37 -25.36 16.20
CA PHE A 386 8.55 -24.52 16.39
C PHE A 386 9.81 -25.35 16.69
N SER A 387 9.68 -26.42 17.49
CA SER A 387 10.77 -27.39 17.71
C SER A 387 11.24 -28.01 16.38
N HIS A 388 10.32 -28.47 15.54
CA HIS A 388 10.63 -29.03 14.22
C HIS A 388 11.31 -27.99 13.32
N PHE A 389 10.83 -26.74 13.30
CA PHE A 389 11.46 -25.68 12.52
C PHE A 389 12.90 -25.39 12.97
N ILE A 390 13.15 -25.24 14.28
CA ILE A 390 14.50 -25.00 14.82
C ILE A 390 15.42 -26.17 14.49
N LEU A 391 14.93 -27.40 14.66
CA LEU A 391 15.68 -28.60 14.33
C LEU A 391 16.04 -28.65 12.84
N ASP A 392 15.10 -28.31 11.95
CA ASP A 392 15.32 -28.29 10.51
C ASP A 392 16.36 -27.24 10.09
N MET A 393 16.37 -26.08 10.75
CA MET A 393 17.39 -25.06 10.54
C MET A 393 18.79 -25.56 10.94
N ILE A 394 18.88 -26.22 12.09
CA ILE A 394 20.14 -26.80 12.59
C ILE A 394 20.60 -27.96 11.68
N GLU A 395 19.70 -28.84 11.27
CA GLU A 395 19.99 -29.93 10.34
C GLU A 395 20.43 -29.40 8.97
N ALA A 396 19.77 -28.36 8.44
CA ALA A 396 20.14 -27.74 7.18
C ALA A 396 21.54 -27.11 7.25
N LEU A 397 21.85 -26.39 8.34
CA LEU A 397 23.18 -25.84 8.58
C LEU A 397 24.24 -26.95 8.62
N MET A 398 24.06 -27.96 9.49
CA MET A 398 25.05 -29.01 9.68
C MET A 398 25.23 -29.87 8.42
N THR A 399 24.15 -30.19 7.71
CA THR A 399 24.22 -30.99 6.47
C THR A 399 24.90 -30.21 5.34
N ALA A 400 24.62 -28.92 5.20
CA ALA A 400 25.28 -28.08 4.20
C ALA A 400 26.78 -27.90 4.51
N LEU A 401 27.14 -27.67 5.77
CA LEU A 401 28.54 -27.62 6.21
C LEU A 401 29.24 -28.96 6.05
N GLU A 402 28.55 -30.08 6.27
CA GLU A 402 29.10 -31.40 6.03
C GLU A 402 29.41 -31.64 4.55
N ALA A 403 28.47 -31.31 3.66
CA ALA A 403 28.69 -31.41 2.22
C ALA A 403 29.85 -30.51 1.77
N ARG A 404 29.91 -29.27 2.27
CA ARG A 404 30.99 -28.33 1.97
C ARG A 404 32.33 -28.83 2.52
N GLY A 405 32.37 -29.31 3.76
CA GLY A 405 33.56 -29.89 4.39
C GLY A 405 34.09 -31.10 3.62
N ARG A 406 33.21 -32.00 3.16
CA ARG A 406 33.57 -33.19 2.37
C ARG A 406 34.26 -32.83 1.06
N THR A 407 33.90 -31.72 0.43
CA THR A 407 34.51 -31.27 -0.83
C THR A 407 35.82 -30.51 -0.62
N PHE A 408 35.96 -29.81 0.51
CA PHE A 408 37.12 -28.98 0.81
C PHE A 408 38.27 -29.74 1.48
N HIS A 409 37.97 -30.55 2.52
CA HIS A 409 39.00 -31.26 3.27
C HIS A 409 39.43 -32.53 2.55
N ARG A 410 40.72 -32.59 2.19
CA ARG A 410 41.31 -33.76 1.51
C ARG A 410 41.46 -34.97 2.41
N THR A 411 41.58 -34.77 3.73
CA THR A 411 41.79 -35.85 4.70
C THR A 411 40.56 -36.04 5.58
N LYS A 412 40.25 -37.30 5.89
CA LYS A 412 39.15 -37.64 6.82
C LYS A 412 39.40 -37.12 8.24
N ALA A 413 40.66 -36.97 8.65
CA ALA A 413 41.03 -36.43 9.95
C ALA A 413 40.60 -34.95 10.10
N ALA A 414 40.96 -34.11 9.12
CA ALA A 414 40.57 -32.69 9.14
C ALA A 414 39.05 -32.52 9.02
N LEU A 415 38.40 -33.33 8.15
CA LEU A 415 36.94 -33.34 8.03
C LEU A 415 36.26 -33.74 9.35
N GLY A 416 36.68 -34.83 9.98
CA GLY A 416 36.10 -35.30 11.24
C GLY A 416 36.25 -34.29 12.38
N VAL A 417 37.40 -33.61 12.46
CA VAL A 417 37.63 -32.52 13.42
C VAL A 417 36.73 -31.33 13.14
N PHE A 418 36.67 -30.87 11.89
CA PHE A 418 35.80 -29.77 11.48
C PHE A 418 34.35 -30.01 11.88
N LEU A 419 33.79 -31.18 11.54
CA LEU A 419 32.42 -31.53 11.88
C LEU A 419 32.20 -31.63 13.39
N SER A 420 33.21 -32.10 14.13
CA SER A 420 33.15 -32.19 15.60
C SER A 420 33.17 -30.80 16.25
N ASN A 421 33.97 -29.86 15.73
CA ASN A 421 33.97 -28.47 16.17
C ASN A 421 32.63 -27.78 15.87
N VAL A 422 32.07 -27.96 14.67
CA VAL A 422 30.73 -27.45 14.31
C VAL A 422 29.68 -27.97 15.29
N PHE A 423 29.66 -29.28 15.53
CA PHE A 423 28.74 -29.87 16.51
C PHE A 423 28.94 -29.30 17.92
N CYS A 424 30.19 -29.14 18.35
CA CYS A 424 30.52 -28.60 19.68
C CYS A 424 29.98 -27.18 19.87
N VAL A 425 30.11 -26.32 18.84
CA VAL A 425 29.57 -24.96 18.89
C VAL A 425 28.03 -24.97 18.94
N VAL A 426 27.38 -25.86 18.17
CA VAL A 426 25.92 -26.04 18.22
C VAL A 426 25.47 -26.52 19.61
N ASP A 427 26.08 -27.56 20.17
CA ASP A 427 25.75 -28.09 21.50
C ASP A 427 25.99 -27.05 22.60
N ARG A 428 27.12 -26.31 22.54
CA ARG A 428 27.42 -25.20 23.44
C ARG A 428 26.35 -24.10 23.36
N SER A 429 25.93 -23.74 22.15
CA SER A 429 24.88 -22.74 21.92
C SER A 429 23.54 -23.19 22.49
N ILE A 430 23.14 -24.45 22.28
CA ILE A 430 21.91 -25.03 22.84
C ILE A 430 21.96 -25.01 24.37
N ARG A 431 23.09 -25.37 24.98
CA ARG A 431 23.25 -25.34 26.46
C ARG A 431 23.25 -23.92 27.03
N SER A 432 23.76 -22.95 26.27
CA SER A 432 23.83 -21.55 26.72
C SER A 432 22.47 -20.85 26.71
N SER A 433 21.52 -21.30 25.88
CA SER A 433 20.20 -20.72 25.73
C SER A 433 19.12 -21.63 26.33
N PRO A 434 18.48 -21.24 27.45
CA PRO A 434 17.46 -22.08 28.10
C PRO A 434 16.23 -22.31 27.21
N GLU A 435 15.88 -21.35 26.36
CA GLU A 435 14.76 -21.49 25.42
C GLU A 435 15.07 -22.49 24.30
N LEU A 436 16.28 -22.47 23.74
CA LEU A 436 16.68 -23.48 22.74
C LEU A 436 16.70 -24.88 23.37
N ALA A 437 17.23 -25.01 24.59
CA ALA A 437 17.20 -26.27 25.33
C ALA A 437 15.77 -26.76 25.61
N ARG A 438 14.82 -25.85 25.88
CA ARG A 438 13.40 -26.18 26.07
C ARG A 438 12.78 -26.75 24.80
N TYR A 439 12.98 -26.11 23.65
CA TYR A 439 12.40 -26.57 22.38
C TYR A 439 13.09 -27.82 21.82
N LEU A 440 14.39 -28.01 22.05
CA LEU A 440 15.16 -29.15 21.56
C LEU A 440 15.32 -30.29 22.58
N GLY A 441 14.68 -30.20 23.74
CA GLY A 441 14.77 -31.20 24.81
C GLY A 441 14.01 -32.50 24.54
N ALA A 442 13.24 -32.58 23.45
CA ALA A 442 12.52 -33.79 23.07
C ALA A 442 13.50 -34.93 22.70
N PRO A 443 13.21 -36.19 23.07
CA PRO A 443 14.10 -37.32 22.77
C PRO A 443 14.44 -37.49 21.29
N ASP A 444 13.50 -37.20 20.38
CA ASP A 444 13.72 -37.27 18.93
C ASP A 444 14.73 -36.19 18.47
N SER A 445 14.54 -34.94 18.89
CA SER A 445 15.46 -33.83 18.58
C SER A 445 16.86 -34.10 19.10
N ILE A 446 16.98 -34.60 20.33
CA ILE A 446 18.27 -35.00 20.93
C ILE A 446 18.91 -36.11 20.08
N ALA A 447 18.16 -37.16 19.74
CA ALA A 447 18.68 -38.30 18.98
C ALA A 447 19.17 -37.89 17.58
N ARG A 448 18.45 -37.00 16.90
CA ARG A 448 18.83 -36.48 15.59
C ARG A 448 20.07 -35.61 15.65
N ILE A 449 20.17 -34.68 16.61
CA ILE A 449 21.37 -33.86 16.83
C ILE A 449 22.58 -34.77 17.17
N ASP A 450 22.38 -35.78 18.03
CA ASP A 450 23.43 -36.75 18.38
C ASP A 450 23.89 -37.61 17.19
N SER A 451 23.04 -37.80 16.17
CA SER A 451 23.44 -38.52 14.96
C SER A 451 24.57 -37.80 14.22
N PHE A 452 24.61 -36.47 14.24
CA PHE A 452 25.70 -35.68 13.65
C PHE A 452 26.99 -35.84 14.43
N ARG A 453 26.94 -35.83 15.77
CA ARG A 453 28.09 -36.13 16.64
C ARG A 453 28.69 -37.49 16.32
N LYS A 454 27.86 -38.53 16.22
CA LYS A 454 28.29 -39.90 15.89
C LYS A 454 28.93 -39.96 14.51
N ARG A 455 28.35 -39.29 13.49
CA ARG A 455 28.91 -39.22 12.14
C ARG A 455 30.25 -38.47 12.09
N ALA A 456 30.38 -37.35 12.81
CA ALA A 456 31.62 -36.59 12.90
C ALA A 456 32.74 -37.42 13.55
N THR A 457 32.44 -38.05 14.70
CA THR A 457 33.36 -38.93 15.43
C THR A 457 33.78 -40.12 14.56
N SER A 458 32.81 -40.79 13.91
CA SER A 458 33.10 -41.91 13.01
C SER A 458 33.98 -41.50 11.84
N THR A 459 33.80 -40.30 11.28
CA THR A 459 34.62 -39.79 10.17
C THR A 459 36.07 -39.57 10.62
N TYR A 460 36.27 -39.09 11.85
CA TYR A 460 37.60 -38.94 12.44
C TYR A 460 38.27 -40.30 12.68
N LEU A 461 37.58 -41.24 13.32
CA LEU A 461 38.10 -42.59 13.59
C LEU A 461 38.42 -43.35 12.29
N ASP A 462 37.64 -43.12 11.24
CA ASP A 462 37.89 -43.65 9.90
C ASP A 462 39.25 -43.22 9.33
N ALA A 463 39.79 -42.07 9.75
CA ALA A 463 41.14 -41.63 9.35
C ALA A 463 42.25 -42.48 10.00
N TRP A 464 41.96 -43.11 11.14
CA TRP A 464 42.86 -44.03 11.85
C TRP A 464 42.64 -45.48 11.45
N LYS A 465 41.74 -45.75 10.49
CA LYS A 465 41.40 -47.10 10.07
C LYS A 465 42.61 -47.85 9.52
N ASP A 466 43.45 -47.20 8.71
CA ASP A 466 44.66 -47.82 8.16
C ASP A 466 45.64 -48.20 9.28
N THR A 467 45.84 -47.31 10.27
CA THR A 467 46.64 -47.60 11.47
C THR A 467 46.08 -48.80 12.25
N SER A 468 44.76 -48.88 12.41
CA SER A 468 44.11 -50.01 13.08
C SER A 468 44.21 -51.31 12.27
N GLN A 469 44.17 -51.25 10.94
CA GLN A 469 44.28 -52.41 10.06
C GLN A 469 45.65 -53.08 10.14
N CYS A 470 46.73 -52.33 10.37
CA CYS A 470 48.05 -52.89 10.63
C CYS A 470 48.04 -53.86 11.83
N LEU A 471 47.15 -53.64 12.80
CA LEU A 471 47.01 -54.43 14.02
C LEU A 471 45.99 -55.57 13.89
N LEU A 472 45.21 -55.61 12.80
CA LEU A 472 44.25 -56.67 12.56
C LEU A 472 44.97 -57.94 12.09
N ASP A 473 44.69 -59.02 12.80
CA ASP A 473 45.25 -60.33 12.55
C ASP A 473 44.27 -61.16 11.71
N VAL A 474 44.37 -61.06 10.37
CA VAL A 474 43.67 -61.98 9.46
C VAL A 474 44.44 -63.30 9.44
N GLN A 475 44.24 -64.12 10.47
CA GLN A 475 44.64 -65.52 10.40
C GLN A 475 43.60 -66.26 9.56
N TYR A 476 43.99 -66.68 8.35
CA TYR A 476 43.40 -67.86 7.75
C TYR A 476 43.66 -69.00 8.73
N THR A 477 42.63 -69.47 9.42
CA THR A 477 42.72 -70.69 10.20
C THR A 477 43.00 -71.83 9.21
N SER A 478 44.29 -72.11 8.98
CA SER A 478 44.70 -73.35 8.34
C SER A 478 44.09 -74.48 9.16
N ARG A 479 43.43 -75.39 8.46
CA ARG A 479 42.44 -76.38 8.93
C ARG A 479 43.02 -77.46 9.87
N THR A 480 44.16 -77.24 10.51
CA THR A 480 44.91 -78.28 11.24
C THR A 480 45.47 -77.85 12.60
N GLY A 481 45.15 -76.66 13.12
CA GLY A 481 45.54 -76.23 14.46
C GLY A 481 44.33 -76.02 15.36
N ALA A 482 44.31 -76.65 16.54
CA ALA A 482 43.29 -76.44 17.56
C ALA A 482 43.06 -74.94 17.82
N ARG A 483 41.79 -74.55 17.89
CA ARG A 483 41.35 -73.18 18.20
C ARG A 483 42.02 -72.72 19.50
N PRO A 484 42.77 -71.61 19.55
CA PRO A 484 43.30 -71.13 20.82
C PRO A 484 42.10 -70.72 21.69
N SER A 485 42.03 -71.28 22.89
CA SER A 485 41.03 -70.93 23.90
C SER A 485 41.13 -69.44 24.19
N SER A 486 40.04 -68.72 23.95
CA SER A 486 39.89 -67.31 24.31
C SER A 486 39.82 -67.19 25.84
N GLY A 487 40.99 -67.05 26.49
CA GLY A 487 41.07 -66.81 27.93
C GLY A 487 42.37 -67.24 28.63
N GLY A 488 43.32 -67.91 27.96
CA GLY A 488 44.61 -68.28 28.56
C GLY A 488 45.69 -67.20 28.41
N ALA A 489 46.71 -67.21 29.28
CA ALA A 489 47.92 -66.41 29.12
C ALA A 489 48.56 -66.69 27.74
N VAL A 490 48.72 -65.64 26.94
CA VAL A 490 49.25 -65.75 25.57
C VAL A 490 50.77 -65.88 25.65
N ASP A 491 51.28 -67.10 25.45
CA ASP A 491 52.73 -67.31 25.34
C ASP A 491 53.22 -66.88 23.94
N SER A 492 53.67 -65.62 23.85
CA SER A 492 54.22 -65.06 22.62
C SER A 492 55.39 -65.87 22.07
N SER A 493 56.22 -66.48 22.92
CA SER A 493 57.39 -67.26 22.49
C SER A 493 56.97 -68.51 21.74
N ALA A 494 55.95 -69.22 22.23
CA ALA A 494 55.40 -70.40 21.58
C ALA A 494 54.77 -70.06 20.22
N ILE A 495 54.04 -68.94 20.14
CA ILE A 495 53.39 -68.49 18.90
C ILE A 495 54.43 -68.09 17.85
N VAL A 496 55.43 -67.29 18.23
CA VAL A 496 56.49 -66.83 17.30
C VAL A 496 57.34 -67.99 16.79
N LYS A 497 57.58 -69.03 17.59
CA LYS A 497 58.31 -70.25 17.16
C LYS A 497 57.52 -71.09 16.16
N ASN A 498 56.20 -71.14 16.28
CA ASN A 498 55.32 -71.91 15.39
C ASN A 498 55.01 -71.20 14.06
N LEU A 499 55.39 -69.93 13.91
CA LEU A 499 55.18 -69.16 12.68
C LEU A 499 56.24 -69.46 11.61
N SER A 500 55.81 -69.51 10.35
CA SER A 500 56.73 -69.64 9.22
C SER A 500 57.68 -68.43 9.14
N SER A 501 58.80 -68.56 8.40
CA SER A 501 59.68 -67.40 8.13
C SER A 501 58.91 -66.25 7.48
N ARG A 502 58.04 -66.57 6.52
CA ARG A 502 57.17 -65.62 5.82
C ARG A 502 56.22 -64.89 6.76
N ASP A 503 55.56 -65.60 7.69
CA ASP A 503 54.62 -64.98 8.62
C ASP A 503 55.33 -64.10 9.65
N ARG A 504 56.52 -64.50 10.11
CA ARG A 504 57.35 -63.68 10.99
C ARG A 504 57.77 -62.38 10.31
N ASP A 505 58.12 -62.43 9.02
CA ASP A 505 58.47 -61.21 8.28
C ASP A 505 57.22 -60.34 8.01
N ALA A 506 56.06 -60.93 7.76
CA ALA A 506 54.80 -60.20 7.64
C ALA A 506 54.41 -59.48 8.94
N ILE A 507 54.61 -60.09 10.11
CA ILE A 507 54.32 -59.46 11.41
C ILE A 507 55.29 -58.31 11.69
N LYS A 508 56.59 -58.46 11.38
CA LYS A 508 57.56 -57.35 11.48
C LYS A 508 57.15 -56.18 10.59
N GLU A 509 56.66 -56.47 9.38
CA GLU A 509 56.19 -55.45 8.45
C GLU A 509 54.93 -54.75 8.96
N LYS A 510 53.99 -55.48 9.59
CA LYS A 510 52.84 -54.90 10.28
C LYS A 510 53.24 -53.92 11.39
N PHE A 511 54.23 -54.27 12.22
CA PHE A 511 54.75 -53.36 13.25
C PHE A 511 55.38 -52.10 12.65
N LYS A 512 56.17 -52.22 11.58
CA LYS A 512 56.73 -51.05 10.87
C LYS A 512 55.66 -50.17 10.26
N CYS A 513 54.69 -50.78 9.57
CA CYS A 513 53.58 -50.10 8.94
C CYS A 513 52.73 -49.36 10.00
N PHE A 514 52.46 -50.01 11.14
CA PHE A 514 51.82 -49.37 12.29
C PHE A 514 52.62 -48.18 12.80
N ASN A 515 53.92 -48.33 13.07
CA ASN A 515 54.74 -47.23 13.59
C ASN A 515 54.74 -46.02 12.64
N ALA A 516 54.92 -46.26 11.34
CA ALA A 516 54.93 -45.21 10.33
C ALA A 516 53.57 -44.50 10.25
N SER A 517 52.48 -45.26 10.17
CA SER A 517 51.12 -44.71 10.10
C SER A 517 50.73 -43.98 11.38
N PHE A 518 51.08 -44.52 12.55
CA PHE A 518 50.81 -43.92 13.85
C PHE A 518 51.57 -42.60 14.01
N ASP A 519 52.88 -42.57 13.73
CA ASP A 519 53.70 -41.35 13.82
C ASP A 519 53.17 -40.25 12.89
N GLU A 520 52.79 -40.61 11.66
CA GLU A 520 52.19 -39.70 10.69
C GLU A 520 50.87 -39.13 11.21
N MET A 521 49.99 -39.99 11.75
CA MET A 521 48.69 -39.56 12.26
C MET A 521 48.80 -38.71 13.52
N ILE A 522 49.76 -38.99 14.42
CA ILE A 522 50.08 -38.14 15.58
C ILE A 522 50.56 -36.76 15.11
N SER A 523 51.46 -36.71 14.12
CA SER A 523 51.94 -35.46 13.54
C SER A 523 50.79 -34.63 12.94
N ARG A 524 49.92 -35.29 12.16
CA ARG A 524 48.72 -34.66 11.60
C ARG A 524 47.76 -34.16 12.69
N HIS A 525 47.48 -34.96 13.72
CA HIS A 525 46.61 -34.60 14.83
C HIS A 525 47.05 -33.30 15.51
N LYS A 526 48.36 -33.12 15.74
CA LYS A 526 48.92 -31.91 16.37
C LYS A 526 48.72 -30.63 15.55
N ASN A 527 48.56 -30.75 14.24
CA ASN A 527 48.36 -29.63 13.32
C ASN A 527 46.87 -29.27 13.12
N LEU A 528 45.94 -29.99 13.75
CA LEU A 528 44.50 -29.74 13.66
C LEU A 528 44.06 -28.80 14.78
N HIS A 529 43.14 -27.89 14.46
CA HIS A 529 42.53 -27.02 15.45
C HIS A 529 41.30 -27.70 16.03
N MET A 530 41.33 -28.02 17.33
CA MET A 530 40.21 -28.67 18.02
C MET A 530 39.75 -27.81 19.19
N GLU A 531 38.44 -27.65 19.33
CA GLU A 531 37.85 -27.16 20.58
C GLU A 531 38.23 -28.08 21.74
N ARG A 532 38.27 -27.53 22.96
CA ARG A 532 38.74 -28.26 24.16
C ARG A 532 37.92 -29.52 24.43
N GLU A 533 36.61 -29.43 24.26
CA GLU A 533 35.67 -30.53 24.46
C GLU A 533 35.83 -31.60 23.39
N VAL A 534 36.05 -31.19 22.13
CA VAL A 534 36.25 -32.08 20.99
C VAL A 534 37.53 -32.90 21.15
N ARG A 535 38.61 -32.26 21.58
CA ARG A 535 39.89 -32.94 21.79
C ARG A 535 39.77 -34.07 22.81
N SER A 536 39.13 -33.80 23.95
CA SER A 536 38.93 -34.82 25.00
C SER A 536 38.07 -35.99 24.51
N VAL A 537 36.98 -35.71 23.77
CA VAL A 537 36.07 -36.74 23.24
C VAL A 537 36.77 -37.60 22.20
N LEU A 538 37.38 -36.99 21.17
CA LEU A 538 38.02 -37.74 20.09
C LEU A 538 39.21 -38.58 20.57
N SER A 539 40.02 -38.04 21.49
CA SER A 539 41.17 -38.76 22.04
C SER A 539 40.73 -39.95 22.89
N ARG A 540 39.64 -39.82 23.65
CA ARG A 540 39.05 -40.95 24.39
C ARG A 540 38.53 -42.02 23.43
N GLU A 541 37.74 -41.65 22.42
CA GLU A 541 37.21 -42.60 21.44
C GLU A 541 38.34 -43.31 20.68
N LEU A 542 39.38 -42.58 20.27
CA LEU A 542 40.57 -43.17 19.64
C LEU A 542 41.27 -44.16 20.57
N GLN A 543 41.44 -43.82 21.84
CA GLN A 543 42.03 -44.69 22.84
C GLN A 543 41.23 -46.00 22.98
N THR A 544 39.90 -45.91 23.08
CA THR A 544 39.03 -47.10 23.21
C THR A 544 39.11 -48.06 22.02
N VAL A 545 39.48 -47.56 20.83
CA VAL A 545 39.64 -48.38 19.63
C VAL A 545 41.06 -48.94 19.51
N LEU A 546 42.08 -48.09 19.65
CA LEU A 546 43.45 -48.45 19.28
C LEU A 546 44.20 -49.19 20.40
N GLU A 547 43.98 -48.81 21.66
CA GLU A 547 44.66 -49.40 22.82
C GLU A 547 44.41 -50.91 22.98
N PRO A 548 43.17 -51.43 22.92
CA PRO A 548 42.94 -52.87 23.05
C PRO A 548 43.46 -53.66 21.85
N LEU A 549 43.38 -53.10 20.63
CA LEU A 549 43.92 -53.73 19.42
C LEU A 549 45.44 -53.87 19.52
N TYR A 550 46.13 -52.80 19.91
CA TYR A 550 47.57 -52.81 20.08
C TYR A 550 48.00 -53.74 21.21
N SER A 551 47.33 -53.67 22.37
CA SER A 551 47.64 -54.53 23.52
C SER A 551 47.58 -56.00 23.17
N ARG A 552 46.53 -56.42 22.44
CA ARG A 552 46.36 -57.80 21.98
C ARG A 552 47.43 -58.20 20.95
N PHE A 553 47.76 -57.32 20.01
CA PHE A 553 48.76 -57.58 18.98
C PHE A 553 50.18 -57.67 19.60
N TYR A 554 50.48 -56.77 20.53
CA TYR A 554 51.71 -56.75 21.31
C TYR A 554 51.88 -58.02 22.14
N ASP A 555 50.88 -58.41 22.95
CA ASP A 555 50.94 -59.63 23.76
C ASP A 555 51.19 -60.89 22.94
N ARG A 556 50.68 -60.93 21.72
CA ARG A 556 50.84 -62.08 20.84
C ARG A 556 52.24 -62.14 20.22
N TYR A 557 52.84 -60.99 19.90
CA TYR A 557 54.02 -60.94 19.03
C TYR A 557 55.24 -60.20 19.60
N VAL A 558 55.24 -59.79 20.87
CA VAL A 558 56.36 -59.06 21.51
C VAL A 558 57.71 -59.78 21.36
N GLU A 559 57.73 -61.11 21.42
CA GLU A 559 58.96 -61.92 21.31
C GLU A 559 59.58 -61.92 19.90
N ILE A 560 58.90 -61.35 18.90
CA ILE A 560 59.41 -61.28 17.52
C ILE A 560 60.64 -60.37 17.38
N ASP A 561 60.72 -59.33 18.22
CA ASP A 561 61.82 -58.38 18.24
C ASP A 561 62.93 -58.79 19.23
N LYS A 562 62.63 -59.73 20.14
CA LYS A 562 63.52 -60.20 21.21
C LYS A 562 64.09 -59.05 22.06
N GLY A 563 63.27 -58.03 22.33
CA GLY A 563 63.67 -56.86 23.12
C GLY A 563 64.69 -55.93 22.45
N ARG A 564 64.96 -56.08 21.14
CA ARG A 564 65.95 -55.26 20.42
C ARG A 564 65.43 -53.90 19.96
N GLY A 565 64.13 -53.66 20.04
CA GLY A 565 63.48 -52.38 19.68
C GLY A 565 63.62 -51.99 18.20
N LYS A 566 63.90 -52.95 17.31
CA LYS A 566 64.10 -52.68 15.87
C LYS A 566 62.77 -52.56 15.13
N TYR A 567 61.75 -53.30 15.56
CA TYR A 567 60.43 -53.34 14.93
C TYR A 567 59.34 -52.80 15.86
N ILE A 568 59.45 -53.05 17.16
CA ILE A 568 58.49 -52.61 18.16
C ILE A 568 59.03 -51.31 18.79
N LYS A 569 58.46 -50.17 18.40
CA LYS A 569 58.87 -48.83 18.87
C LYS A 569 58.17 -48.43 20.18
N TYR A 570 56.93 -48.86 20.36
CA TYR A 570 56.08 -48.54 21.49
C TYR A 570 55.88 -49.79 22.37
N ASP A 571 55.85 -49.62 23.68
CA ASP A 571 55.30 -50.62 24.58
C ASP A 571 53.85 -50.22 24.92
N LYS A 572 53.13 -51.05 25.66
CA LYS A 572 51.73 -50.76 25.99
C LYS A 572 51.58 -49.46 26.78
N ALA A 573 52.48 -49.20 27.74
CA ALA A 573 52.41 -48.03 28.59
C ALA A 573 52.77 -46.75 27.82
N SER A 574 53.80 -46.79 26.98
CA SER A 574 54.26 -45.68 26.18
C SER A 574 53.27 -45.33 25.08
N LEU A 575 52.59 -46.32 24.47
CA LEU A 575 51.47 -46.06 23.56
C LEU A 575 50.29 -45.41 24.28
N ALA A 576 49.90 -45.93 25.45
CA ALA A 576 48.80 -45.36 26.24
C ALA A 576 49.09 -43.90 26.64
N VAL A 577 50.34 -43.60 27.04
CA VAL A 577 50.79 -42.23 27.33
C VAL A 577 50.72 -41.35 26.09
N GLN A 578 51.18 -41.83 24.92
CA GLN A 578 51.11 -41.06 23.68
C GLN A 578 49.65 -40.75 23.27
N LEU A 579 48.74 -41.71 23.41
CA LEU A 579 47.32 -41.52 23.13
C LEU A 579 46.68 -40.55 24.13
N ALA A 580 47.03 -40.64 25.42
CA ALA A 580 46.53 -39.71 26.44
C ALA A 580 47.03 -38.27 26.21
N GLN A 581 48.23 -38.09 25.69
CA GLN A 581 48.79 -36.77 25.34
C GLN A 581 48.08 -36.08 24.16
N LEU A 582 47.19 -36.78 23.46
CA LEU A 582 46.33 -36.19 22.44
C LEU A 582 45.10 -35.50 23.02
N SER A 583 44.79 -35.68 24.30
CA SER A 583 43.56 -35.15 24.94
C SER A 583 43.57 -33.65 25.26
#